data_AF-A0A4R7BB84-F1
#
_entry.id   AF-A0A4R7BB84-F1
#
_cell.length_a   1.000
_cell.length_b   1.000
_cell.length_c   1.000
_cell.angle_alpha   90.00
_cell.angle_beta   90.00
_cell.angle_gamma   90.00
#
_symmetry.space_group_name_H-M   'P 1'
#
loop_
_entity.id
_entity.type
_entity.pdbx_description
1 polymer ?
#
loop_
_entity_poly.entity_id
_entity_poly.type
_entity_poly.pdbx_seq_one_letter_code
_entity_poly.pdbx_strand_id
1 'polypeptide(L)' 'MKQTKLDPRVLRKQLGLNQTDFWGRIGITQSGGCRYESGRPMPKPVRAVLGVVYLGEKIEPYEDLREAA' A
#
# COMPACT_ATOMS: atom_id res chain seq x y z
N MET A 1 14.95 12.93 4.08
CA MET A 1 14.15 13.06 2.83
C MET A 1 12.67 12.96 3.21
N LYS A 2 11.85 13.95 2.90
CA LYS A 2 10.43 13.93 3.26
C LYS A 2 9.73 12.84 2.46
N GLN A 3 9.16 11.86 3.14
CA GLN A 3 8.38 10.79 2.54
C GLN A 3 7.21 11.41 1.77
N THR A 4 7.28 11.42 0.45
CA THR A 4 6.19 11.88 -0.41
C THR A 4 4.99 10.98 -0.12
N LYS A 5 3.91 11.56 0.39
CA LYS A 5 2.71 10.81 0.80
C LYS A 5 2.14 10.10 -0.44
N LEU A 6 2.34 8.80 -0.55
CA LEU A 6 1.76 7.95 -1.58
C LEU A 6 0.23 8.15 -1.62
N ASP A 7 -0.29 8.59 -2.76
CA ASP A 7 -1.73 8.61 -3.03
C ASP A 7 -2.10 7.39 -3.89
N PRO A 8 -2.77 6.37 -3.32
CA PRO A 8 -3.13 5.16 -4.05
C PRO A 8 -4.13 5.43 -5.19
N ARG A 9 -4.93 6.50 -5.09
CA ARG A 9 -5.91 6.85 -6.14
C ARG A 9 -5.20 7.39 -7.37
N VAL A 10 -4.17 8.22 -7.19
CA VAL A 10 -3.37 8.75 -8.29
C VAL A 10 -2.63 7.62 -8.99
N LEU A 11 -1.94 6.77 -8.23
CA LEU A 11 -1.22 5.61 -8.77
C LEU A 11 -2.15 4.67 -9.55
N ARG A 12 -3.31 4.33 -8.98
CA ARG A 12 -4.30 3.49 -9.65
C ARG A 12 -4.76 4.09 -10.98
N LYS A 13 -5.05 5.40 -11.01
CA LYS A 13 -5.47 6.11 -12.23
C LYS A 13 -4.38 6.11 -13.29
N GLN A 14 -3.12 6.30 -12.91
CA GLN A 14 -1.98 6.25 -13.84
C GLN A 14 -1.83 4.86 -14.47
N LEU A 15 -2.14 3.80 -13.72
CA LEU A 15 -2.14 2.42 -14.22
C LEU A 15 -3.39 2.05 -15.05
N GLY A 16 -4.39 2.93 -15.14
CA GLY A 16 -5.63 2.65 -15.87
C GLY A 16 -6.51 1.57 -15.23
N LEU A 17 -6.33 1.29 -13.93
CA LEU A 17 -7.03 0.19 -13.25
C LEU A 17 -8.28 0.67 -12.51
N ASN A 18 -9.31 -0.18 -12.47
CA ASN A 18 -10.44 0.01 -11.56
C ASN A 18 -10.02 -0.37 -10.12
N GLN A 19 -10.88 -0.06 -9.14
CA GLN A 19 -10.57 -0.33 -7.72
C GLN A 19 -10.44 -1.82 -7.42
N THR A 20 -11.28 -2.67 -8.00
CA THR A 20 -11.23 -4.12 -7.78
C THR A 20 -9.90 -4.70 -8.24
N ASP A 21 -9.44 -4.36 -9.45
CA ASP A 21 -8.21 -4.91 -10.02
C ASP A 21 -6.97 -4.40 -9.29
N PHE A 22 -6.96 -3.12 -8.93
CA PHE A 22 -5.85 -2.51 -8.20
C PHE A 22 -5.73 -3.05 -6.77
N TRP A 23 -6.81 -3.01 -6.00
CA TRP A 23 -6.77 -3.46 -4.61
C TRP A 23 -6.69 -5.00 -4.51
N GLY A 24 -7.31 -5.71 -5.44
CA GLY A 24 -7.29 -7.17 -5.52
C GLY A 24 -5.89 -7.74 -5.72
N ARG A 25 -5.01 -7.04 -6.44
CA ARG A 25 -3.59 -7.44 -6.63
C ARG A 25 -2.84 -7.62 -5.29
N ILE A 26 -3.23 -6.87 -4.26
CA ILE A 26 -2.63 -6.91 -2.92
C ILE A 26 -3.56 -7.54 -1.87
N GLY A 27 -4.58 -8.28 -2.31
CA GLY A 27 -5.50 -9.01 -1.44
C GLY A 27 -6.52 -8.13 -0.68
N ILE A 28 -6.75 -6.90 -1.14
CA ILE A 28 -7.69 -5.97 -0.50
C ILE A 28 -8.99 -5.91 -1.30
N THR A 29 -10.13 -5.91 -0.60
CA THR A 29 -11.45 -5.79 -1.22
C THR A 29 -11.65 -4.39 -1.82
N GLN A 30 -12.49 -4.28 -2.85
CA GLN A 30 -12.84 -2.98 -3.47
C GLN A 30 -13.39 -1.98 -2.43
N SER A 31 -14.28 -2.43 -1.54
CA SER A 31 -14.86 -1.59 -0.49
C SER A 31 -13.84 -1.14 0.56
N GLY A 32 -12.84 -1.97 0.86
CA GLY A 32 -11.71 -1.61 1.71
C GLY A 32 -10.79 -0.57 1.05
N GLY A 33 -10.43 -0.82 -0.21
CA GLY A 33 -9.60 0.06 -1.02
C GLY A 33 -10.20 1.45 -1.24
N CYS A 34 -11.51 1.50 -1.53
CA CYS A 34 -12.24 2.75 -1.70
C CYS A 34 -12.14 3.68 -0.46
N ARG A 35 -12.10 3.11 0.75
CA ARG A 35 -11.91 3.89 1.99
C ARG A 35 -10.53 4.55 2.03
N TYR A 36 -9.48 3.84 1.61
CA TYR A 36 -8.12 4.39 1.56
C TYR A 36 -8.01 5.51 0.52
N GLU A 37 -8.63 5.35 -0.65
CA GLU A 37 -8.70 6.41 -1.67
C GLU A 37 -9.51 7.64 -1.23
N SER A 38 -10.45 7.44 -0.30
CA SER A 38 -11.29 8.50 0.26
C SER A 38 -10.68 9.16 1.50
N GLY A 39 -9.40 8.86 1.82
CA GLY A 39 -8.66 9.53 2.89
C GLY A 39 -8.62 8.79 4.23
N ARG A 40 -9.18 7.57 4.33
CA ARG A 40 -8.98 6.74 5.52
C ARG A 40 -7.49 6.44 5.70
N PRO A 41 -6.94 6.57 6.93
CA PRO A 41 -5.57 6.16 7.19
C PRO A 41 -5.32 4.70 6.78
N MET A 42 -4.30 4.51 5.95
CA MET A 42 -3.87 3.20 5.49
C MET A 42 -2.91 2.58 6.52
N PRO A 43 -3.16 1.34 6.98
CA PRO A 43 -2.23 0.63 7.87
C PRO A 43 -0.83 0.50 7.25
N LYS A 44 0.21 0.53 8.09
CA LYS A 44 1.61 0.39 7.66
C LYS A 44 1.85 -0.85 6.78
N PRO A 45 1.33 -2.06 7.11
CA PRO A 45 1.52 -3.23 6.26
C PRO A 45 0.92 -3.07 4.87
N VAL A 46 -0.26 -2.45 4.76
CA VAL A 46 -0.92 -2.22 3.47
C VAL A 46 -0.10 -1.28 2.59
N ARG A 47 0.45 -0.21 3.18
CA ARG A 47 1.32 0.72 2.45
C ARG A 47 2.60 0.03 1.96
N ALA A 48 3.20 -0.81 2.80
CA ALA A 48 4.41 -1.55 2.44
C ALA A 48 4.15 -2.50 1.27
N VAL A 49 3.09 -3.32 1.32
CA VAL A 49 2.74 -4.24 0.23
C VAL A 49 2.44 -3.48 -1.06
N LEU A 50 1.72 -2.36 -0.98
CA LEU A 50 1.45 -1.51 -2.14
C LEU A 50 2.75 -0.98 -2.76
N GLY A 51 3.67 -0.47 -1.94
CA GLY A 51 4.98 0.01 -2.37
C GLY A 51 5.80 -1.08 -3.07
N VAL A 52 5.84 -2.29 -2.51
CA VAL A 52 6.54 -3.42 -3.16
C VAL A 52 5.93 -3.74 -4.52
N VAL A 53 4.60 -3.92 -4.55
CA VAL A 53 3.92 -4.47 -5.73
C VAL A 53 3.87 -3.46 -6.88
N TYR A 54 3.71 -2.18 -6.59
CA TYR A 54 3.51 -1.17 -7.63
C TYR A 54 4.68 -0.20 -7.83
N LEU A 55 5.52 -0.01 -6.81
CA LEU A 55 6.65 0.93 -6.87
C LEU A 55 8.01 0.21 -6.85
N GLY A 56 8.03 -1.11 -6.67
CA GLY A 56 9.27 -1.88 -6.56
C GLY A 56 10.07 -1.53 -5.29
N GLU A 57 9.41 -1.00 -4.26
CA GLU A 57 10.06 -0.72 -2.98
C GLU A 57 10.57 -2.01 -2.35
N LYS A 58 11.72 -1.93 -1.67
CA LYS A 58 12.20 -3.03 -0.84
C LYS A 58 11.57 -2.92 0.54
N ILE A 59 11.14 -4.05 1.09
CA ILE A 59 10.79 -4.12 2.51
C ILE A 59 12.09 -4.32 3.26
N GLU A 60 12.39 -3.40 4.18
CA GLU A 60 13.47 -3.60 5.14
C GLU A 60 13.11 -4.80 6.05
N PRO A 61 14.07 -5.68 6.35
CA PRO A 61 13.85 -6.80 7.26
C PRO A 61 13.32 -6.32 8.61
N TYR A 62 12.52 -7.16 9.27
CA TYR A 62 12.13 -6.91 10.65
C TYR A 62 13.33 -7.20 11.55
N GLU A 63 14.17 -6.19 11.79
CA GLU A 63 15.40 -6.31 12.60
C GLU A 63 15.11 -6.59 14.10
N ASP A 64 13.86 -6.51 14.56
CA ASP A 64 13.54 -6.46 16.00
C ASP A 64 12.93 -7.74 16.62
N LEU A 65 13.16 -8.95 16.08
CA LEU A 65 12.72 -10.20 16.75
C LEU A 65 13.77 -10.84 17.67
N ARG A 66 14.95 -10.20 17.84
CA ARG A 66 16.07 -10.80 18.59
C ARG A 66 16.32 -10.24 20.00
N GLU A 67 15.60 -9.21 20.44
CA GLU A 67 15.82 -8.61 21.78
C GLU A 67 14.71 -8.89 22.80
N ALA A 68 13.86 -9.89 22.58
CA ALA A 68 12.77 -10.26 23.50
C ALA A 68 12.84 -11.71 24.02
N ALA A 69 14.04 -12.26 24.21
CA ALA A 69 14.26 -13.56 24.85
C ALA A 69 15.25 -13.45 26.02
#